data_AF-A0A6C0KN64-F1
#
_entry.id   AF-A0A6C0KN64-F1
#
_cell.length_a   1.000
_cell.length_b   1.000
_cell.length_c   1.000
_cell.angle_alpha   90.00
_cell.angle_beta   90.00
_cell.angle_gamma   90.00
#
_symmetry.space_group_name_H-M   'P 1'
#
loop_
_entity.id
_entity.type
_entity.pdbx_description
1 polymer ?
#
loop_
_entity_poly.entity_id
_entity_poly.type
_entity_poly.pdbx_seq_one_letter_code
_entity_poly.pdbx_strand_id
1 'polypeptide(L)'
;MKKSEWGPHIWKTIHCLTIRIKDDHFEKLKPQLMNILSQICSNLPCPTCSSHASTYMRKYRFKHINTKEQLIRFFYQFHNEVNKRLHKKNISYEDMIKIHEKVNFKNTLSTYYNIHHQIKFSERLMNHGFHRKLFLEQFKTFVRSNIDCFHY
;
A
#
# COMPACT_ATOMS: atom_id res chain seq x y z
N MET A 1 5.79 17.77 4.07
CA MET A 1 5.93 16.49 4.79
C MET A 1 7.10 15.72 4.21
N LYS A 2 8.07 15.33 5.03
CA LYS A 2 9.29 14.60 4.64
C LYS A 2 8.95 13.12 4.36
N LYS A 3 9.78 12.45 3.54
CA LYS A 3 9.59 11.03 3.19
C LYS A 3 9.56 10.10 4.40
N SER A 4 10.28 10.46 5.46
CA SER A 4 10.30 9.73 6.74
C SER A 4 9.00 9.82 7.52
N GLU A 5 8.16 10.83 7.27
CA GLU A 5 6.91 11.05 8.00
C GLU A 5 5.72 10.31 7.39
N TRP A 6 5.68 10.10 6.07
CA TRP A 6 4.58 9.38 5.40
C TRP A 6 4.97 7.98 4.90
N GLY A 7 6.24 7.77 4.55
CA GLY A 7 6.73 6.50 3.97
C GLY A 7 6.44 5.27 4.82
N PRO A 8 6.70 5.29 6.14
CA PRO A 8 6.38 4.17 7.02
C PRO A 8 4.89 3.81 7.04
N HIS A 9 3.99 4.80 6.97
CA HIS A 9 2.54 4.56 6.99
C HIS A 9 2.03 3.94 5.69
N ILE A 10 2.61 4.32 4.53
CA ILE A 10 2.35 3.66 3.25
C ILE A 10 2.71 2.17 3.35
N TRP A 11 3.94 1.87 3.75
CA TRP A 11 4.41 0.48 3.80
C TRP A 11 3.61 -0.35 4.79
N LYS A 12 3.35 0.21 5.97
CA LYS A 12 2.51 -0.44 6.98
C LYS A 12 1.12 -0.75 6.42
N THR A 13 0.52 0.16 5.67
CA THR A 13 -0.81 -0.04 5.06
C THR A 13 -0.80 -1.13 4.00
N ILE A 14 0.19 -1.11 3.10
CA ILE A 14 0.36 -2.13 2.06
C ILE A 14 0.50 -3.50 2.70
N HIS A 15 1.47 -3.68 3.61
CA HIS A 15 1.71 -4.96 4.27
C HIS A 15 0.50 -5.41 5.10
N CYS A 16 -0.18 -4.49 5.78
CA CYS A 16 -1.37 -4.79 6.55
C CYS A 16 -2.51 -5.31 5.65
N LEU A 17 -2.77 -4.67 4.50
CA LEU A 17 -3.78 -5.16 3.55
C LEU A 17 -3.43 -6.54 2.99
N THR A 18 -2.17 -6.76 2.59
CA THR A 18 -1.76 -8.03 1.97
C THR A 18 -1.69 -9.19 2.97
N ILE A 19 -1.30 -8.92 4.22
CA ILE A 19 -1.20 -9.96 5.26
C ILE A 19 -2.58 -10.27 5.86
N ARG A 20 -3.45 -9.26 6.03
CA ARG A 20 -4.73 -9.44 6.72
C ARG A 20 -5.85 -9.95 5.82
N ILE A 21 -5.74 -9.90 4.50
CA ILE A 21 -6.76 -10.51 3.63
C ILE A 21 -6.90 -12.01 3.95
N LYS A 22 -8.13 -12.50 4.10
CA LYS A 22 -8.41 -13.91 4.37
C LYS A 22 -8.19 -14.74 3.10
N ASP A 23 -7.67 -15.95 3.24
CA ASP A 23 -7.32 -16.81 2.11
C ASP A 23 -8.55 -17.22 1.27
N ASP A 24 -9.69 -17.49 1.92
CA ASP A 24 -10.98 -17.81 1.30
C ASP A 24 -11.59 -16.64 0.49
N HIS A 25 -11.25 -15.40 0.85
CA HIS A 25 -11.68 -14.20 0.13
C HIS A 25 -10.66 -13.69 -0.88
N PHE A 26 -9.44 -14.24 -0.90
CA PHE A 26 -8.34 -13.70 -1.68
C PHE A 26 -8.66 -13.64 -3.18
N GLU A 27 -9.08 -14.75 -3.77
CA GLU A 27 -9.32 -14.84 -5.21
C GLU A 27 -10.39 -13.84 -5.68
N LYS A 28 -11.49 -13.76 -4.93
CA LYS A 28 -12.60 -12.84 -5.20
C LYS A 28 -12.19 -11.37 -5.08
N LEU A 29 -11.44 -11.01 -4.03
CA LEU A 29 -11.11 -9.62 -3.74
C LEU A 29 -9.84 -9.15 -4.46
N LYS A 30 -9.00 -10.07 -4.94
CA LYS A 30 -7.71 -9.78 -5.59
C LYS A 30 -7.78 -8.66 -6.64
N PRO A 31 -8.72 -8.66 -7.62
CA PRO A 31 -8.74 -7.60 -8.63
C PRO A 31 -8.93 -6.20 -8.02
N GLN A 32 -9.84 -6.06 -7.06
CA GLN A 32 -10.09 -4.80 -6.37
C GLN A 32 -8.91 -4.40 -5.48
N LEU A 33 -8.37 -5.35 -4.71
CA LEU A 33 -7.21 -5.12 -3.84
C LEU A 33 -5.99 -4.66 -4.65
N MET A 34 -5.73 -5.29 -5.79
CA MET A 34 -4.61 -4.91 -6.67
C MET A 34 -4.80 -3.53 -7.27
N ASN A 35 -6.02 -3.15 -7.62
CA ASN A 35 -6.32 -1.78 -8.04
C ASN A 35 -6.02 -0.78 -6.91
N ILE A 36 -6.46 -1.06 -5.68
CA ILE A 36 -6.17 -0.21 -4.51
C ILE A 36 -4.66 -0.09 -4.28
N LEU A 37 -3.93 -1.20 -4.25
CA LEU A 37 -2.48 -1.21 -4.04
C LEU A 37 -1.72 -0.44 -5.14
N SER A 38 -2.15 -0.58 -6.40
CA SER A 38 -1.58 0.18 -7.52
C SER A 38 -1.86 1.68 -7.38
N GLN A 39 -3.07 2.05 -6.97
CA GLN A 39 -3.44 3.44 -6.74
C GLN A 39 -2.67 4.04 -5.55
N ILE A 40 -2.43 3.30 -4.46
CA ILE A 40 -1.54 3.71 -3.36
C ILE A 40 -0.15 4.08 -3.92
N CYS A 41 0.42 3.23 -4.79
CA CYS A 41 1.72 3.48 -5.40
C CYS A 41 1.74 4.70 -6.34
N SER A 42 0.67 4.95 -7.10
CA SER A 42 0.60 6.09 -8.02
C SER A 42 0.32 7.43 -7.30
N ASN A 43 -0.32 7.40 -6.13
CA ASN A 43 -0.68 8.59 -5.33
C ASN A 43 0.36 8.94 -4.25
N LEU A 44 1.58 8.39 -4.32
CA LEU A 44 2.64 8.75 -3.37
C LEU A 44 2.94 10.26 -3.44
N PRO A 45 3.12 10.93 -2.29
CA PRO A 45 3.36 12.38 -2.21
C PRO A 45 4.81 12.77 -2.58
N CYS A 46 5.32 12.18 -3.66
CA CYS A 46 6.68 12.31 -4.17
C CYS A 46 6.69 11.82 -5.64
N PRO A 47 6.81 12.69 -6.64
CA PRO A 47 6.73 12.31 -8.06
C PRO A 47 7.72 11.22 -8.45
N THR A 48 8.99 11.32 -8.02
CA THR A 48 10.01 10.30 -8.27
C THR A 48 9.66 8.97 -7.61
N CYS A 49 9.11 8.99 -6.39
CA CYS A 49 8.70 7.80 -5.67
C CYS A 49 7.52 7.12 -6.35
N SER A 50 6.50 7.90 -6.76
CA SER A 50 5.34 7.43 -7.52
C SER A 50 5.76 6.83 -8.86
N SER A 51 6.67 7.48 -9.60
CA SER A 51 7.19 6.97 -10.87
C SER A 51 7.92 5.63 -10.71
N HIS A 52 8.83 5.53 -9.73
CA HIS A 52 9.52 4.27 -9.42
C HIS A 52 8.53 3.17 -9.00
N ALA A 53 7.58 3.48 -8.11
CA ALA A 53 6.60 2.50 -7.64
C ALA A 53 5.66 2.04 -8.75
N SER A 54 5.13 2.96 -9.54
CA SER A 54 4.28 2.65 -10.69
C SER A 54 5.03 1.80 -11.72
N THR A 55 6.32 2.08 -11.93
CA THR A 55 7.16 1.26 -12.84
C THR A 55 7.37 -0.14 -12.29
N TYR A 56 7.61 -0.28 -10.99
CA TYR A 56 7.70 -1.59 -10.34
C TYR A 56 6.40 -2.40 -10.50
N MET A 57 5.27 -1.76 -10.21
CA MET A 57 3.94 -2.35 -10.33
C MET A 57 3.62 -2.80 -11.76
N ARG A 58 4.04 -2.05 -12.80
CA ARG A 58 3.84 -2.44 -14.20
C ARG A 58 4.74 -3.59 -14.65
N LYS A 59 5.97 -3.67 -14.13
CA LYS A 59 6.93 -4.71 -14.51
C LYS A 59 6.43 -6.10 -14.12
N TYR A 60 5.67 -6.19 -13.03
CA TYR A 60 5.14 -7.45 -12.54
C TYR A 60 3.77 -7.75 -13.12
N ARG A 61 3.65 -8.88 -13.81
CA ARG A 61 2.39 -9.35 -14.37
C ARG A 61 1.55 -9.95 -13.24
N PHE A 62 0.63 -9.15 -12.68
CA PHE A 62 -0.25 -9.56 -11.57
C PHE A 62 -1.07 -10.82 -11.83
N LYS A 63 -1.24 -11.23 -13.10
CA LYS A 63 -1.82 -12.53 -13.46
C LYS A 63 -1.07 -13.74 -12.88
N HIS A 64 0.19 -13.56 -12.45
CA HIS A 64 0.98 -14.61 -11.82
C HIS A 64 0.86 -14.64 -10.28
N ILE A 65 0.13 -13.69 -9.69
CA ILE A 65 -0.21 -13.69 -8.27
C ILE A 65 -1.56 -14.40 -8.13
N ASN A 66 -1.49 -15.65 -7.70
CA ASN A 66 -2.63 -16.55 -7.54
C ASN A 66 -2.96 -16.80 -6.07
N THR A 67 -2.02 -16.56 -5.16
CA THR A 67 -2.24 -16.72 -3.72
C THR A 67 -1.92 -15.47 -2.93
N LYS A 68 -2.50 -15.36 -1.73
CA LYS A 68 -2.18 -14.34 -0.73
C LYS A 68 -0.68 -14.31 -0.43
N GLU A 69 -0.07 -15.48 -0.21
CA GLU A 69 1.37 -15.61 0.06
C GLU A 69 2.23 -15.02 -1.08
N GLN A 70 1.86 -15.25 -2.34
CA GLN A 70 2.56 -14.64 -3.48
C GLN A 70 2.43 -13.11 -3.48
N LEU A 71 1.27 -12.57 -3.07
CA LEU A 71 1.06 -11.13 -2.94
C LEU A 71 1.93 -10.53 -1.82
N ILE A 72 2.01 -11.19 -0.67
CA ILE A 72 2.86 -10.75 0.45
C ILE A 72 4.33 -10.76 0.02
N ARG A 73 4.79 -11.85 -0.62
CA ARG A 73 6.18 -11.96 -1.14
C ARG A 73 6.50 -10.88 -2.17
N PHE A 74 5.56 -10.56 -3.05
CA PHE A 74 5.73 -9.49 -4.03
C PHE A 74 6.01 -8.14 -3.34
N PHE A 75 5.20 -7.74 -2.36
CA PHE A 75 5.42 -6.47 -1.65
C PHE A 75 6.61 -6.49 -0.70
N TYR A 76 6.97 -7.67 -0.15
CA TYR A 76 8.20 -7.87 0.59
C TYR A 76 9.45 -7.59 -0.28
N GLN A 77 9.52 -8.22 -1.46
CA GLN A 77 10.61 -8.02 -2.42
C GLN A 77 10.67 -6.57 -2.86
N PHE A 78 9.52 -5.99 -3.19
CA PHE A 78 9.44 -4.58 -3.57
C PHE A 78 10.01 -3.65 -2.49
N HIS A 79 9.58 -3.83 -1.23
CA HIS A 79 10.05 -2.99 -0.14
C HIS A 79 11.57 -3.13 0.08
N ASN A 80 12.11 -4.35 -0.01
CA ASN A 80 13.56 -4.56 0.10
C ASN A 80 14.36 -4.02 -1.09
N GLU A 81 13.82 -4.03 -2.31
CA GLU A 81 14.45 -3.34 -3.44
C GLU A 81 14.51 -1.83 -3.23
N VAL A 82 13.45 -1.24 -2.66
CA VAL A 82 13.46 0.18 -2.25
C VAL A 82 14.49 0.43 -1.15
N ASN A 83 14.58 -0.45 -0.14
CA ASN A 83 15.59 -0.34 0.92
C ASN A 83 17.00 -0.39 0.36
N LYS A 84 17.32 -1.37 -0.50
CA LYS A 84 18.62 -1.50 -1.17
C LYS A 84 18.98 -0.24 -1.96
N ARG A 85 18.05 0.30 -2.75
CA ARG A 85 18.27 1.55 -3.53
C ARG A 85 18.52 2.76 -2.63
N LEU A 86 17.96 2.78 -1.43
CA LEU A 86 18.13 3.84 -0.45
C LEU A 86 19.25 3.55 0.57
N HIS A 87 20.07 2.52 0.34
CA HIS A 87 21.13 2.07 1.25
C HIS A 87 20.63 1.78 2.68
N LYS A 88 19.40 1.30 2.81
CA LYS A 88 18.81 0.85 4.07
C LYS A 88 18.99 -0.66 4.24
N LYS A 89 19.02 -1.11 5.49
CA LYS A 89 19.07 -2.54 5.83
C LYS A 89 17.81 -3.25 5.29
N ASN A 90 18.02 -4.40 4.66
CA ASN A 90 16.92 -5.28 4.29
C ASN A 90 16.31 -5.94 5.52
N ILE A 91 15.01 -6.21 5.46
CA ILE A 91 14.30 -6.99 6.48
C ILE A 91 14.14 -8.44 6.01
N SER A 92 14.17 -9.40 6.93
CA SER A 92 13.80 -10.80 6.65
C SER A 92 12.29 -10.91 6.40
N TYR A 93 11.87 -12.00 5.76
CA TYR A 93 10.43 -12.21 5.53
C TYR A 93 9.71 -12.41 6.86
N GLU A 94 10.32 -13.17 7.76
CA GLU A 94 9.81 -13.54 9.08
C GLU A 94 9.65 -12.31 9.98
N ASP A 95 10.63 -11.41 10.00
CA ASP A 95 10.53 -10.18 10.78
C ASP A 95 9.46 -9.24 10.22
N MET A 96 9.33 -9.19 8.88
CA MET A 96 8.28 -8.39 8.24
C MET A 96 6.89 -8.90 8.65
N ILE A 97 6.67 -10.23 8.64
CA ILE A 97 5.42 -10.84 9.11
C ILE A 97 5.19 -10.50 10.59
N LYS A 98 6.16 -10.76 11.48
CA LYS A 98 6.04 -10.52 12.92
C LYS A 98 5.70 -9.06 13.26
N ILE A 99 6.28 -8.10 12.54
CA ILE A 99 6.02 -6.67 12.76
C ILE A 99 4.56 -6.33 12.41
N HIS A 100 4.02 -6.91 11.34
CA HIS A 100 2.70 -6.53 10.81
C HIS A 100 1.55 -7.41 11.31
N GLU A 101 1.81 -8.60 11.84
CA GLU A 101 0.80 -9.43 12.51
C GLU A 101 0.19 -8.75 13.73
N LYS A 102 0.99 -8.01 14.50
CA LYS A 102 0.52 -7.33 15.73
C LYS A 102 -0.16 -5.98 15.48
N VAL A 103 -0.23 -5.55 14.23
CA VAL A 103 -0.74 -4.23 13.87
C VAL A 103 -2.26 -4.20 13.88
N ASN A 104 -2.85 -3.23 14.58
CA ASN A 104 -4.29 -2.99 14.52
C ASN A 104 -4.70 -2.55 13.11
N PHE A 105 -5.53 -3.38 12.45
CA PHE A 105 -5.95 -3.19 11.06
C PHE A 105 -6.71 -1.87 10.87
N LYS A 106 -7.79 -1.67 11.62
CA LYS A 106 -8.65 -0.47 11.52
C LYS A 106 -7.87 0.82 11.77
N ASN A 107 -7.03 0.84 12.80
CA ASN A 107 -6.20 2.00 13.13
C ASN A 107 -5.19 2.31 12.01
N THR A 108 -4.60 1.29 11.39
CA THR A 108 -3.65 1.47 10.29
C THR A 108 -4.30 2.13 9.08
N LEU A 109 -5.47 1.66 8.68
CA LEU A 109 -6.21 2.21 7.54
C LEU A 109 -6.73 3.62 7.82
N SER A 110 -7.20 3.88 9.05
CA SER A 110 -7.59 5.23 9.50
C SER A 110 -6.39 6.19 9.49
N THR A 111 -5.25 5.77 10.02
CA THR A 111 -4.01 6.55 10.03
C THR A 111 -3.56 6.90 8.61
N TYR A 112 -3.59 5.93 7.69
CA TYR A 112 -3.30 6.16 6.27
C TYR A 112 -4.20 7.25 5.69
N TYR A 113 -5.51 7.11 5.85
CA TYR A 113 -6.47 8.07 5.33
C TYR A 113 -6.19 9.48 5.86
N ASN A 114 -6.03 9.61 7.18
CA ASN A 114 -5.83 10.92 7.83
C ASN A 114 -4.55 11.61 7.40
N ILE A 115 -3.42 10.89 7.36
CA ILE A 115 -2.14 11.45 6.92
C ILE A 115 -2.25 11.92 5.48
N HIS A 116 -2.78 11.09 4.58
CA HIS A 116 -2.85 11.40 3.15
C HIS A 116 -3.87 12.49 2.81
N HIS A 117 -4.92 12.63 3.61
CA HIS A 117 -5.87 13.73 3.52
C HIS A 117 -5.21 15.08 3.87
N GLN A 118 -4.30 15.10 4.86
CA GLN A 118 -3.67 16.33 5.36
C GLN A 118 -2.46 16.80 4.53
N ILE A 119 -1.92 15.99 3.62
CA ILE A 119 -0.75 16.36 2.82
C ILE A 119 -1.09 17.53 1.89
N LYS A 120 -0.58 18.73 2.19
CA LYS A 120 -0.71 19.90 1.31
C LYS A 120 0.28 19.78 0.14
N PHE A 121 -0.21 20.01 -1.08
CA PHE A 121 0.61 20.17 -2.27
C PHE A 121 0.71 21.65 -2.63
N SER A 122 1.78 22.05 -3.34
CA SER A 122 1.87 23.38 -3.91
C SER A 122 0.82 23.56 -5.01
N GLU A 123 0.40 24.81 -5.26
CA GLU A 123 -0.63 25.16 -6.25
C GLU A 123 -0.35 24.60 -7.66
N ARG A 124 0.93 24.40 -8.01
CA ARG A 124 1.37 23.79 -9.28
C ARG A 124 1.04 22.29 -9.42
N LEU A 125 0.54 21.64 -8.37
CA LEU A 125 0.20 20.21 -8.33
C LEU A 125 -1.29 19.98 -7.99
N MET A 126 -2.17 20.95 -8.26
CA MET A 126 -3.62 20.87 -7.98
C MET A 126 -4.28 19.60 -8.54
N ASN A 127 -3.95 19.19 -9.76
CA ASN A 127 -4.50 17.96 -10.36
C ASN A 127 -4.16 16.71 -9.52
N HIS A 128 -2.95 16.63 -8.96
CA HIS A 128 -2.57 15.53 -8.06
C HIS A 128 -3.36 15.57 -6.74
N GLY A 129 -3.68 16.77 -6.24
CA GLY A 129 -4.55 16.94 -5.08
C GLY A 129 -5.97 16.40 -5.31
N PHE A 130 -6.54 16.67 -6.48
CA PHE A 130 -7.87 16.19 -6.87
C PHE A 130 -7.92 14.66 -7.03
N HIS A 131 -7.00 14.10 -7.82
CA HIS A 131 -6.93 12.64 -8.01
C HIS A 131 -6.76 11.89 -6.68
N ARG A 132 -5.93 12.42 -5.77
CA ARG A 132 -5.75 11.82 -4.45
C ARG A 132 -7.05 11.90 -3.63
N LYS A 133 -7.77 13.02 -3.65
CA LYS A 133 -9.05 13.14 -2.93
C LYS A 133 -10.06 12.10 -3.41
N LEU A 134 -10.20 11.94 -4.73
CA LEU A 134 -11.03 10.90 -5.32
C LEU A 134 -10.59 9.49 -4.89
N PHE A 135 -9.28 9.23 -4.94
CA PHE A 135 -8.74 7.95 -4.50
C PHE A 135 -8.98 7.69 -3.01
N LEU A 136 -8.86 8.69 -2.13
CA LEU A 136 -9.10 8.51 -0.70
C LEU A 136 -10.56 8.14 -0.40
N GLU A 137 -11.53 8.69 -1.13
CA GLU A 137 -12.93 8.28 -1.02
C GLU A 137 -13.15 6.85 -1.55
N GLN A 138 -12.51 6.48 -2.67
CA GLN A 138 -12.53 5.10 -3.18
C GLN A 138 -11.91 4.13 -2.19
N PHE A 139 -10.77 4.47 -1.59
CA PHE A 139 -10.08 3.69 -0.57
C PHE A 139 -10.97 3.49 0.66
N LYS A 140 -11.56 4.57 1.17
CA LYS A 140 -12.50 4.52 2.31
C LYS A 140 -13.69 3.60 2.01
N THR A 141 -14.26 3.72 0.82
CA THR A 141 -15.37 2.86 0.37
C THR A 141 -14.94 1.40 0.29
N PHE A 142 -13.81 1.11 -0.36
CA PHE A 142 -13.25 -0.24 -0.46
C PHE A 142 -13.06 -0.88 0.92
N VAL A 143 -12.45 -0.16 1.87
CA VAL A 143 -12.20 -0.66 3.23
C VAL A 143 -13.51 -0.97 3.95
N ARG A 144 -14.51 -0.09 3.84
CA ARG A 144 -15.81 -0.28 4.51
C ARG A 144 -16.59 -1.45 3.91
N SER A 145 -16.64 -1.56 2.59
CA SER A 145 -17.41 -2.60 1.89
C SER A 145 -16.79 -3.99 2.00
N ASN A 146 -15.50 -4.10 2.30
CA ASN A 146 -14.78 -5.38 2.32
C ASN A 146 -14.15 -5.69 3.67
N ILE A 147 -14.54 -5.01 4.75
CA ILE A 147 -13.91 -5.17 6.07
C ILE A 147 -13.91 -6.64 6.54
N ASP A 148 -14.98 -7.39 6.23
CA ASP A 148 -15.14 -8.79 6.62
C ASP A 148 -14.23 -9.75 5.85
N CYS A 149 -13.63 -9.29 4.74
CA CYS A 149 -12.64 -10.06 3.99
C CYS A 149 -11.23 -10.01 4.62
N PHE A 150 -11.06 -9.28 5.74
CA PHE A 150 -9.78 -9.15 6.44
C PHE A 150 -9.88 -9.64 7.90
N HIS A 151 -8.76 -10.13 8.43
CA HIS A 151 -8.57 -10.37 9.86
C HIS A 151 -8.31 -9.02 10.55
N TYR A 152 -9.16 -8.62 11.50
CA TYR A 152 -9.06 -7.36 12.24
C TYR A 152 -8.20 -7.48 13.50
#